data_AF-A0A8D0SEP9-F1
#
_entry.id   AF-A0A8D0SEP9-F1
#
_cell.length_a   1.000
_cell.length_b   1.000
_cell.length_c   1.000
_cell.angle_alpha   90.00
_cell.angle_beta   90.00
_cell.angle_gamma   90.00
#
_symmetry.space_group_name_H-M   'P 1'
#
loop_
_entity.id
_entity.type
_entity.pdbx_description
1 polymer ?
#
loop_
_entity_poly.entity_id
_entity_poly.type
_entity_poly.pdbx_seq_one_letter_code
_entity_poly.pdbx_strand_id
1 'polypeptide(L)'
;MAEAGKEHAGLGLPGGGAAQWPLQRYGRFMPLGTGESPGPGLESGTSSSPTWKVFDSNEESGHLVLTIVISGHFFISQGQTLLEGFSLVGSKNWLKIVRRMDCLLFGTTIKNKSRMFRVQFSGGSKEQALEHCCSCVQNLAQYIPVQVPDGASQELRPSPGSPRAGGSQGKDAAQSIPPQPGSQQNLEQQLRVPASTSTPGGRISVTWLAQSLLASEKLPLVYEQSPWNAEELGSFLRLCLMDQNFPAFVEEVEKELKKLLGLSG
;
A
#
# COMPACT_ATOMS: atom_id res chain seq x y z
N MET A 1 -13.03 46.90 7.72
CA MET A 1 -12.67 46.58 6.32
C MET A 1 -11.21 46.16 6.31
N ALA A 2 -10.90 45.12 5.53
CA ALA A 2 -9.60 44.44 5.37
C ALA A 2 -9.28 43.33 6.39
N GLU A 3 -9.87 42.18 6.11
CA GLU A 3 -9.46 40.81 6.44
C GLU A 3 -8.10 40.51 5.75
N ALA A 4 -7.12 40.01 6.48
CA ALA A 4 -5.90 39.44 5.90
C ALA A 4 -5.95 37.92 6.12
N GLY A 5 -6.23 37.20 5.02
CA GLY A 5 -6.26 35.75 4.95
C GLY A 5 -4.94 35.15 5.38
N LYS A 6 -5.00 34.23 6.34
CA LYS A 6 -3.88 33.41 6.78
C LYS A 6 -3.87 32.15 5.91
N GLU A 7 -3.12 32.19 4.81
CA GLU A 7 -2.82 30.99 4.03
C GLU A 7 -1.98 30.04 4.89
N HIS A 8 -2.57 28.90 5.24
CA HIS A 8 -1.83 27.76 5.78
C HIS A 8 -0.93 27.23 4.66
N ALA A 9 0.37 27.49 4.79
CA ALA A 9 1.39 26.85 3.98
C ALA A 9 1.33 25.34 4.24
N GLY A 10 0.67 24.61 3.33
CA GLY A 10 0.73 23.17 3.28
C GLY A 10 2.18 22.74 3.07
N LEU A 11 2.71 21.97 4.00
CA LEU A 11 3.95 21.21 3.85
C LEU A 11 3.73 20.05 2.86
N GLY A 12 3.27 20.36 1.66
CA GLY A 12 3.18 19.41 0.56
C GLY A 12 4.57 19.19 -0.01
N LEU A 13 5.07 17.96 0.08
CA LEU A 13 6.23 17.54 -0.71
C LEU A 13 5.93 17.82 -2.21
N PRO A 14 6.86 18.42 -2.96
CA PRO A 14 6.66 18.68 -4.38
C PRO A 14 6.78 17.35 -5.14
N GLY A 15 5.64 16.77 -5.49
CA GLY A 15 5.57 15.56 -6.32
C GLY A 15 4.47 14.64 -5.83
N GLY A 16 3.47 14.38 -6.69
CA GLY A 16 2.33 13.50 -6.42
C GLY A 16 2.68 12.02 -6.19
N GLY A 17 3.89 11.70 -5.75
CA GLY A 17 4.36 10.36 -5.41
C GLY A 17 4.03 9.91 -3.98
N ALA A 18 3.34 10.73 -3.18
CA ALA A 18 2.93 10.36 -1.82
C ALA A 18 1.61 10.99 -1.42
N ALA A 19 0.79 10.20 -0.71
CA ALA A 19 -0.40 10.68 -0.03
C ALA A 19 -0.08 10.87 1.46
N GLN A 20 -0.51 12.00 2.03
CA GLN A 20 -0.20 12.39 3.40
C GLN A 20 -1.46 12.80 4.14
N TRP A 21 -1.54 12.41 5.41
CA TRP A 21 -2.64 12.80 6.30
C TRP A 21 -2.10 13.30 7.64
N PRO A 22 -2.58 14.46 8.11
CA PRO A 22 -2.15 14.97 9.40
C PRO A 22 -2.82 14.17 10.52
N LEU A 23 -2.07 13.93 11.60
CA LEU A 23 -2.53 13.20 12.77
C LEU A 23 -2.61 14.14 13.98
N GLN A 24 -3.60 13.90 14.83
CA GLN A 24 -3.69 14.54 16.14
C GLN A 24 -2.83 13.81 17.16
N ARG A 25 -2.90 12.47 17.14
CA ARG A 25 -2.23 11.60 18.12
C ARG A 25 -1.74 10.32 17.49
N TYR A 26 -0.66 9.82 18.06
CA TYR A 26 -0.11 8.50 17.81
C TYR A 26 0.15 7.81 19.15
N GLY A 27 -0.12 6.51 19.26
CA GLY A 27 0.10 5.75 20.49
C GLY A 27 0.70 4.38 20.22
N ARG A 28 1.77 4.03 20.93
CA ARG A 28 2.35 2.67 20.94
C ARG A 28 1.85 1.90 22.14
N PHE A 29 1.43 0.67 21.93
CA PHE A 29 1.17 -0.25 23.01
C PHE A 29 2.50 -0.77 23.58
N MET A 30 2.66 -0.69 24.90
CA MET A 30 3.79 -1.24 25.63
C MET A 30 3.31 -2.46 26.42
N PRO A 31 3.56 -3.69 25.93
CA PRO A 31 3.28 -4.90 26.69
C PRO A 31 4.09 -4.91 27.98
N LEU A 32 3.55 -5.55 29.03
CA LEU A 32 4.27 -5.79 30.27
C LEU A 32 5.61 -6.50 29.99
N GLY A 33 6.70 -5.95 30.51
CA GLY A 33 8.02 -6.59 30.43
C GLY A 33 7.97 -7.97 31.07
N THR A 34 8.24 -9.01 30.28
CA THR A 34 8.40 -10.37 30.79
C THR A 34 9.85 -10.52 31.28
N GLY A 35 10.08 -10.23 32.55
CA GLY A 35 11.21 -10.76 33.33
C GLY A 35 12.56 -10.04 33.22
N GLU A 36 12.85 -9.20 34.21
CA GLU A 36 14.03 -9.46 35.06
C GLU A 36 13.49 -9.84 36.44
N SER A 37 13.96 -10.97 36.96
CA SER A 37 13.65 -11.40 38.33
C SER A 37 14.02 -10.27 39.28
N PRO A 38 13.16 -9.87 40.23
CA PRO A 38 13.61 -9.06 41.34
C PRO A 38 14.76 -9.84 41.99
N GLY A 39 15.94 -9.22 42.06
CA GLY A 39 16.95 -9.66 43.01
C GLY A 39 16.31 -9.71 44.40
N PRO A 40 16.72 -10.63 45.28
CA PRO A 40 16.08 -10.80 46.58
C PRO A 40 16.31 -9.52 47.40
N GLY A 41 15.32 -8.63 47.45
CA GLY A 41 15.42 -7.41 48.25
C GLY A 41 14.58 -6.19 47.85
N LEU A 42 13.61 -6.26 46.94
CA LEU A 42 12.73 -5.12 46.70
C LEU A 42 11.25 -5.51 46.69
N GLU A 43 10.50 -4.74 47.46
CA GLU A 43 9.17 -5.04 47.94
C GLU A 43 8.13 -5.16 46.82
N SER A 44 7.26 -6.16 46.97
CA SER A 44 6.12 -6.43 46.10
C SER A 44 5.14 -5.25 46.11
N GLY A 45 5.08 -4.49 45.03
CA GLY A 45 4.08 -3.43 44.94
C GLY A 45 4.16 -2.56 43.70
N THR A 46 3.96 -3.12 42.51
CA THR A 46 3.13 -2.56 41.42
C THR A 46 3.24 -3.51 40.24
N SER A 47 2.21 -4.32 40.00
CA SER A 47 2.04 -4.98 38.70
C SER A 47 1.96 -3.88 37.65
N SER A 48 3.02 -3.74 36.84
CA SER A 48 3.02 -2.80 35.71
C SER A 48 1.85 -3.19 34.79
N SER A 49 0.83 -2.33 34.72
CA SER A 49 -0.29 -2.53 33.82
C SER A 49 0.16 -2.21 32.39
N PRO A 50 -0.34 -2.92 31.37
CA PRO A 50 -0.05 -2.57 29.99
C PRO A 50 -0.44 -1.12 29.71
N THR A 51 0.50 -0.33 29.20
CA THR A 51 0.38 1.13 29.04
C THR A 51 0.53 1.54 27.58
N TRP A 52 -0.06 2.68 27.22
CA TRP A 52 0.11 3.31 25.92
C TRP A 52 1.12 4.46 26.04
N LYS A 53 2.20 4.42 25.27
CA LYS A 53 3.07 5.58 25.08
C LYS A 53 2.46 6.46 23.99
N VAL A 54 1.94 7.63 24.37
CA VAL A 54 1.22 8.55 23.50
C VAL A 54 2.11 9.71 23.08
N PHE A 55 1.95 10.13 21.82
CA PHE A 55 2.59 11.26 21.19
C PHE A 55 1.48 12.15 20.62
N ASP A 56 1.52 13.43 20.96
CA ASP A 56 0.57 14.44 20.49
C ASP A 56 1.23 15.34 19.44
N SER A 57 0.47 15.73 18.43
CA SER A 57 0.90 16.69 17.42
C SER A 57 0.81 18.10 18.01
N ASN A 58 1.94 18.81 18.07
CA ASN A 58 2.03 20.18 18.58
C ASN A 58 3.24 20.91 17.98
N GLU A 59 3.36 22.22 18.24
CA GLU A 59 4.43 23.05 17.69
C GLU A 59 5.81 22.77 18.32
N GLU A 60 5.85 22.31 19.58
CA GLU A 60 7.09 22.08 20.33
C GLU A 60 7.81 20.79 19.92
N SER A 61 7.06 19.69 19.84
CA SER A 61 7.56 18.35 19.48
C SER A 61 7.44 18.04 17.98
N GLY A 62 6.73 18.89 17.23
CA GLY A 62 6.51 18.75 15.81
C GLY A 62 5.20 18.02 15.46
N HIS A 63 4.76 18.25 14.23
CA HIS A 63 3.51 17.70 13.74
C HIS A 63 3.64 16.22 13.35
N LEU A 64 2.61 15.45 13.68
CA LEU A 64 2.49 14.05 13.30
C LEU A 64 1.88 13.93 11.90
N VAL A 65 2.53 13.15 11.04
CA VAL A 65 2.08 12.91 9.66
C VAL A 65 2.14 11.43 9.33
N LEU A 66 1.04 10.90 8.78
CA LEU A 66 0.99 9.58 8.14
C LEU A 66 1.25 9.76 6.66
N THR A 67 2.21 9.01 6.11
CA THR A 67 2.57 9.07 4.68
C THR A 67 2.50 7.69 4.06
N ILE A 68 1.85 7.59 2.89
CA ILE A 68 1.91 6.41 2.02
C ILE A 68 2.46 6.85 0.68
N VAL A 69 3.61 6.31 0.29
CA VAL A 69 4.23 6.57 -1.02
C VAL A 69 3.68 5.63 -2.08
N ILE A 70 3.78 6.01 -3.36
CA ILE A 70 3.29 5.21 -4.50
C ILE A 70 3.88 3.80 -4.59
N SER A 71 5.07 3.58 -4.04
CA SER A 71 5.71 2.25 -3.95
C SER A 71 5.10 1.36 -2.85
N GLY A 72 4.13 1.87 -2.09
CA GLY A 72 3.44 1.14 -1.04
C GLY A 72 4.17 1.13 0.30
N HIS A 73 5.17 2.00 0.51
CA HIS A 73 5.75 2.18 1.85
C HIS A 73 4.87 3.10 2.70
N PHE A 74 4.70 2.68 3.95
CA PHE A 74 3.94 3.36 4.97
C PHE A 74 4.88 3.95 6.01
N PHE A 75 4.64 5.20 6.40
CA PHE A 75 5.40 5.90 7.42
C PHE A 75 4.49 6.68 8.37
N ILE A 76 4.91 6.76 9.63
CA ILE A 76 4.45 7.79 10.57
C ILE A 76 5.68 8.54 11.04
N SER A 77 5.68 9.87 10.90
CA SER A 77 6.75 10.74 11.38
C SER A 77 6.22 11.81 12.33
N GLN A 78 7.11 12.31 13.19
CA GLN A 78 6.91 13.49 14.01
C GLN A 78 8.06 14.46 13.75
N GLY A 79 7.77 15.58 13.07
CA GLY A 79 8.83 16.45 12.55
C GLY A 79 9.80 15.67 11.65
N GLN A 80 11.08 15.63 12.04
CA GLN A 80 12.13 14.88 11.33
C GLN A 80 12.32 13.43 11.85
N THR A 81 11.59 13.02 12.88
CA THR A 81 11.75 11.70 13.50
C THR A 81 10.79 10.70 12.88
N LEU A 82 11.32 9.58 12.39
CA LEU A 82 10.50 8.46 11.94
C LEU A 82 10.03 7.64 13.15
N LEU A 83 8.71 7.50 13.29
CA LEU A 83 8.10 6.69 14.34
C LEU A 83 7.82 5.27 13.84
N GLU A 84 7.13 5.13 12.71
CA GLU A 84 6.83 3.82 12.11
C GLU A 84 7.25 3.82 10.65
N GLY A 85 7.75 2.68 10.16
CA GLY A 85 8.13 2.51 8.77
C GLY A 85 8.06 1.04 8.36
N PHE A 86 7.28 0.71 7.33
CA PHE A 86 7.21 -0.64 6.75
C PHE A 86 6.58 -0.64 5.36
N SER A 87 6.77 -1.72 4.61
CA SER A 87 6.07 -1.92 3.33
C SER A 87 4.68 -2.51 3.55
N LEU A 88 3.68 -1.97 2.84
CA LEU A 88 2.32 -2.53 2.78
C LEU A 88 2.24 -3.70 1.80
N VAL A 89 3.17 -3.80 0.86
CA VAL A 89 3.22 -4.87 -0.15
C VAL A 89 3.48 -6.21 0.55
N GLY A 90 2.61 -7.20 0.31
CA GLY A 90 2.71 -8.51 0.95
C GLY A 90 2.40 -8.53 2.45
N SER A 91 1.81 -7.46 3.01
CA SER A 91 1.61 -7.32 4.46
C SER A 91 0.43 -8.11 5.05
N LYS A 92 -0.44 -8.68 4.20
CA LYS A 92 -1.70 -9.34 4.60
C LYS A 92 -1.56 -10.42 5.69
N ASN A 93 -0.41 -11.09 5.75
CA ASN A 93 -0.18 -12.20 6.69
C ASN A 93 0.28 -11.74 8.08
N TRP A 94 0.85 -10.54 8.20
CA TRP A 94 1.45 -10.06 9.44
C TRP A 94 0.88 -8.73 9.93
N LEU A 95 0.17 -7.97 9.09
CA LEU A 95 -0.47 -6.71 9.44
C LEU A 95 -1.99 -6.88 9.52
N LYS A 96 -2.62 -6.27 10.52
CA LYS A 96 -4.06 -6.14 10.64
C LYS A 96 -4.39 -4.70 10.98
N ILE A 97 -5.36 -4.13 10.28
CA ILE A 97 -5.80 -2.75 10.49
C ILE A 97 -7.29 -2.76 10.83
N VAL A 98 -7.65 -2.05 11.88
CA VAL A 98 -9.03 -1.87 12.34
C VAL A 98 -9.33 -0.38 12.42
N ARG A 99 -10.44 0.06 11.84
CA ARG A 99 -10.89 1.45 11.86
C ARG A 99 -12.01 1.63 12.87
N ARG A 100 -11.93 2.66 13.71
CA ARG A 100 -13.05 3.12 14.52
C ARG A 100 -13.14 4.63 14.44
N MET A 101 -14.22 5.17 13.86
CA MET A 101 -14.39 6.61 13.67
C MET A 101 -13.21 7.23 12.88
N ASP A 102 -12.58 8.25 13.46
CA ASP A 102 -11.39 9.01 13.03
C ASP A 102 -10.08 8.36 13.51
N CYS A 103 -10.10 7.09 13.93
CA CYS A 103 -8.94 6.38 14.44
C CYS A 103 -8.67 5.08 13.65
N LEU A 104 -7.40 4.72 13.54
CA LEU A 104 -6.93 3.42 13.06
C LEU A 104 -6.07 2.74 14.12
N LEU A 105 -6.32 1.44 14.32
CA LEU A 105 -5.51 0.55 15.14
C LEU A 105 -4.78 -0.43 14.23
N PHE A 106 -3.46 -0.49 14.37
CA PHE A 106 -2.57 -1.38 13.63
C PHE A 106 -2.04 -2.43 14.58
N GLY A 107 -2.27 -3.70 14.24
CA GLY A 107 -1.64 -4.84 14.89
C GLY A 107 -0.69 -5.51 13.93
N THR A 108 0.58 -5.66 14.32
CA THR A 108 1.58 -6.35 13.52
C THR A 108 2.10 -7.57 14.26
N THR A 109 2.23 -8.71 13.60
CA THR A 109 2.77 -9.94 14.17
C THR A 109 3.89 -10.46 13.28
N ILE A 110 5.14 -10.36 13.76
CA ILE A 110 6.33 -10.80 13.04
C ILE A 110 7.10 -11.75 13.95
N LYS A 111 7.43 -12.96 13.48
CA LYS A 111 8.21 -13.96 14.25
C LYS A 111 7.67 -14.17 15.68
N ASN A 112 6.35 -14.37 15.82
CA ASN A 112 5.63 -14.54 17.09
C ASN A 112 5.70 -13.35 18.06
N LYS A 113 6.23 -12.20 17.63
CA LYS A 113 6.18 -10.95 18.39
C LYS A 113 5.08 -10.06 17.82
N SER A 114 4.12 -9.72 18.68
CA SER A 114 3.04 -8.81 18.32
C SER A 114 3.33 -7.40 18.84
N ARG A 115 3.08 -6.42 17.99
CA ARG A 115 3.19 -4.99 18.30
C ARG A 115 1.88 -4.33 17.90
N MET A 116 1.42 -3.36 18.69
CA MET A 116 0.22 -2.59 18.38
C MET A 116 0.51 -1.10 18.48
N PHE A 117 -0.04 -0.34 17.55
CA PHE A 117 -0.06 1.11 17.62
C PHE A 117 -1.36 1.64 17.05
N ARG A 118 -1.75 2.84 17.47
CA ARG A 118 -2.96 3.52 17.02
C ARG A 118 -2.67 4.94 16.61
N VAL A 119 -3.49 5.46 15.70
CA VAL A 119 -3.45 6.85 15.26
C VAL A 119 -4.84 7.45 15.34
N GLN A 120 -4.89 8.76 15.59
CA GLN A 120 -6.08 9.60 15.48
C GLN A 120 -5.78 10.68 14.44
N PHE A 121 -6.65 10.82 13.44
CA PHE A 121 -6.52 11.84 12.39
C PHE A 121 -6.87 13.22 12.95
N SER A 122 -6.21 14.26 12.45
CA SER A 122 -6.57 15.65 12.78
C SER A 122 -7.38 16.30 11.66
N GLY A 123 -8.08 17.38 12.01
CA GLY A 123 -8.87 18.22 11.11
C GLY A 123 -9.40 19.43 11.87
N GLY A 124 -9.80 20.48 11.15
CA GLY A 124 -10.44 21.66 11.73
C GLY A 124 -11.82 21.35 12.34
N SER A 125 -12.42 20.22 11.99
CA SER A 125 -13.61 19.66 12.62
C SER A 125 -13.52 18.13 12.75
N LYS A 126 -14.45 17.52 13.49
CA LYS A 126 -14.54 16.06 13.62
C LYS A 126 -14.85 15.38 12.28
N GLU A 127 -15.67 16.03 11.47
CA GLU A 127 -16.07 15.56 10.13
C GLU A 127 -14.86 15.56 9.20
N GLN A 128 -14.04 16.61 9.25
CA GLN A 128 -12.81 16.66 8.46
C GLN A 128 -11.78 15.61 8.91
N ALA A 129 -11.62 15.40 10.22
CA ALA A 129 -10.77 14.32 10.73
C ALA A 129 -11.27 12.93 10.27
N LEU A 130 -12.59 12.74 10.22
CA LEU A 130 -13.21 11.52 9.71
C LEU A 130 -12.99 11.36 8.20
N GLU A 131 -13.06 12.44 7.43
CA GLU A 131 -12.79 12.46 5.99
C GLU A 131 -11.33 12.07 5.70
N HIS A 132 -10.37 12.66 6.42
CA HIS A 132 -8.96 12.26 6.34
C HIS A 132 -8.77 10.77 6.64
N CYS A 133 -9.43 10.27 7.69
CA CYS A 133 -9.43 8.84 8.03
C CYS A 133 -10.01 7.98 6.89
N CYS A 134 -11.18 8.36 6.33
CA CYS A 134 -11.79 7.67 5.18
C CYS A 134 -10.86 7.62 3.97
N SER A 135 -10.27 8.75 3.61
CA SER A 135 -9.33 8.89 2.50
C SER A 135 -8.09 8.00 2.70
N CYS A 136 -7.52 7.99 3.91
CA CYS A 136 -6.40 7.11 4.25
C CYS A 136 -6.78 5.62 4.14
N VAL A 137 -7.98 5.25 4.60
CA VAL A 137 -8.47 3.87 4.51
C VAL A 137 -8.66 3.44 3.07
N GLN A 138 -9.19 4.31 2.20
CA GLN A 138 -9.30 4.04 0.76
C GLN A 138 -7.93 3.80 0.12
N ASN A 139 -6.91 4.55 0.53
CA ASN A 139 -5.55 4.35 0.04
C ASN A 139 -4.95 3.01 0.56
N LEU A 140 -5.11 2.72 1.86
CA LEU A 140 -4.66 1.45 2.47
C LEU A 140 -5.34 0.22 1.86
N ALA A 141 -6.62 0.34 1.48
CA ALA A 141 -7.42 -0.74 0.91
C ALA A 141 -6.86 -1.30 -0.41
N GLN A 142 -5.99 -0.55 -1.10
CA GLN A 142 -5.28 -1.02 -2.28
C GLN A 142 -4.27 -2.15 -1.96
N TYR A 143 -3.81 -2.23 -0.71
CA TYR A 143 -2.78 -3.18 -0.26
C TYR A 143 -3.33 -4.23 0.71
N ILE A 144 -4.16 -3.79 1.67
CA ILE A 144 -4.63 -4.64 2.77
C ILE A 144 -6.07 -4.28 3.17
N PRO A 145 -6.95 -5.25 3.45
CA PRO A 145 -8.29 -4.95 3.94
C PRO A 145 -8.24 -4.29 5.32
N VAL A 146 -9.00 -3.19 5.47
CA VAL A 146 -9.21 -2.52 6.76
C VAL A 146 -10.54 -2.96 7.33
N GLN A 147 -10.53 -3.50 8.56
CA GLN A 147 -11.73 -3.97 9.23
C GLN A 147 -12.46 -2.79 9.87
N VAL A 148 -13.77 -2.69 9.67
CA VAL A 148 -14.64 -1.75 10.40
C VAL A 148 -15.44 -2.58 11.40
N PRO A 149 -15.27 -2.37 12.72
CA PRO A 149 -16.15 -2.95 13.73
C PRO A 149 -17.49 -2.23 13.63
N ASP A 150 -18.37 -2.69 12.75
CA ASP A 150 -19.76 -2.31 12.80
C ASP A 150 -20.37 -2.87 14.09
N GLY A 151 -21.03 -1.99 14.84
CA GLY A 151 -21.78 -2.37 16.03
C GLY A 151 -22.88 -3.35 15.63
N ALA A 152 -22.91 -4.50 16.30
CA ALA A 152 -23.92 -5.56 16.18
C ALA A 152 -23.92 -6.35 14.85
N SER A 153 -23.13 -7.43 14.80
CA SER A 153 -23.62 -8.66 14.18
C SER A 153 -24.69 -9.26 15.09
N GLN A 154 -25.89 -8.68 15.04
CA GLN A 154 -27.11 -9.34 15.48
C GLN A 154 -27.79 -9.85 14.19
N GLU A 155 -27.67 -11.16 14.00
CA GLU A 155 -28.67 -12.04 13.42
C GLU A 155 -29.79 -11.35 12.65
N LEU A 156 -29.76 -11.46 11.32
CA LEU A 156 -30.92 -11.68 10.44
C LEU A 156 -30.37 -11.84 9.01
N ARG A 157 -30.14 -13.09 8.59
CA ARG A 157 -30.10 -13.42 7.16
C ARG A 157 -31.53 -13.36 6.62
N PRO A 158 -31.85 -12.60 5.58
CA PRO A 158 -32.98 -12.89 4.73
C PRO A 158 -32.50 -13.77 3.57
N SER A 159 -32.90 -15.03 3.56
CA SER A 159 -32.78 -15.91 2.40
C SER A 159 -33.48 -15.30 1.17
N PRO A 160 -32.99 -15.47 -0.07
CA PRO A 160 -33.67 -14.98 -1.26
C PRO A 160 -34.92 -15.82 -1.55
N GLY A 161 -36.09 -15.30 -1.19
CA GLY A 161 -37.37 -15.81 -1.65
C GLY A 161 -37.58 -15.44 -3.13
N SER A 162 -37.76 -16.45 -3.97
CA SER A 162 -38.17 -16.31 -5.37
C SER A 162 -39.64 -15.83 -5.46
N PRO A 163 -39.96 -14.80 -6.26
CA PRO A 163 -41.34 -14.52 -6.64
C PRO A 163 -41.65 -15.23 -7.97
N ARG A 164 -42.56 -16.21 -7.95
CA ARG A 164 -43.09 -16.84 -9.16
C ARG A 164 -44.61 -16.62 -9.26
N ALA A 165 -44.96 -15.95 -10.35
CA ALA A 165 -46.19 -16.06 -11.15
C ALA A 165 -47.55 -15.76 -10.50
N GLY A 166 -48.04 -14.54 -10.76
CA GLY A 166 -49.47 -14.21 -10.77
C GLY A 166 -50.19 -14.81 -11.98
N GLY A 167 -51.48 -15.07 -11.81
CA GLY A 167 -52.33 -15.77 -12.77
C GLY A 167 -53.03 -14.89 -13.81
N SER A 168 -53.47 -15.60 -14.87
CA SER A 168 -54.67 -15.43 -15.69
C SER A 168 -54.95 -14.13 -16.48
N GLN A 169 -54.86 -14.30 -17.81
CA GLN A 169 -55.94 -14.12 -18.82
C GLN A 169 -56.23 -12.71 -19.39
N GLY A 170 -56.12 -12.57 -20.72
CA GLY A 170 -56.88 -11.57 -21.50
C GLY A 170 -56.29 -11.03 -22.82
N LYS A 171 -56.54 -11.75 -23.93
CA LYS A 171 -56.87 -11.31 -25.32
C LYS A 171 -56.17 -10.14 -26.04
N ASP A 172 -55.58 -10.52 -27.19
CA ASP A 172 -55.62 -9.94 -28.56
C ASP A 172 -55.88 -8.44 -28.78
N ALA A 173 -54.95 -7.76 -29.46
CA ALA A 173 -55.13 -7.20 -30.82
C ALA A 173 -53.89 -6.42 -31.31
N ALA A 174 -53.69 -6.45 -32.62
CA ALA A 174 -52.56 -5.96 -33.40
C ALA A 174 -52.24 -4.46 -33.27
N GLN A 175 -50.97 -4.07 -33.51
CA GLN A 175 -50.55 -3.18 -34.61
C GLN A 175 -49.05 -2.78 -34.56
N SER A 176 -48.44 -2.79 -35.75
CA SER A 176 -47.38 -1.90 -36.30
C SER A 176 -45.92 -1.88 -35.75
N ILE A 177 -45.00 -1.99 -36.70
CA ILE A 177 -43.53 -1.72 -36.74
C ILE A 177 -43.31 -0.30 -37.37
N PRO A 178 -42.13 0.42 -37.43
CA PRO A 178 -40.81 0.54 -36.72
C PRO A 178 -40.51 2.04 -36.29
N PRO A 179 -39.28 2.63 -36.08
CA PRO A 179 -37.86 2.15 -36.20
C PRO A 179 -36.80 2.56 -35.11
N GLN A 180 -35.75 1.72 -35.01
CA GLN A 180 -34.26 1.88 -34.92
C GLN A 180 -33.62 3.19 -34.36
N PRO A 181 -32.31 3.26 -33.94
CA PRO A 181 -31.19 2.30 -34.11
C PRO A 181 -30.28 2.10 -32.86
N GLY A 182 -29.33 1.15 -32.92
CA GLY A 182 -28.26 1.06 -31.91
C GLY A 182 -27.29 -0.11 -32.11
N SER A 183 -26.44 -0.02 -33.13
CA SER A 183 -25.28 -0.91 -33.27
C SER A 183 -24.20 -0.56 -32.24
N GLN A 184 -23.81 -1.52 -31.42
CA GLN A 184 -22.49 -1.56 -30.80
C GLN A 184 -21.96 -2.99 -30.92
N GLN A 185 -20.78 -3.11 -31.52
CA GLN A 185 -19.62 -3.86 -31.04
C GLN A 185 -18.83 -4.41 -32.23
N ASN A 186 -17.63 -3.89 -32.43
CA ASN A 186 -16.39 -4.59 -32.06
C ASN A 186 -15.22 -3.98 -32.85
N LEU A 187 -14.40 -3.27 -32.09
CA LEU A 187 -13.08 -2.74 -32.45
C LEU A 187 -12.10 -3.90 -32.34
N GLU A 188 -11.59 -4.46 -33.45
CA GLU A 188 -10.31 -5.16 -33.49
C GLU A 188 -9.67 -5.12 -34.90
N GLN A 189 -8.53 -4.42 -34.99
CA GLN A 189 -7.36 -4.74 -35.83
C GLN A 189 -7.41 -4.41 -37.34
N GLN A 190 -6.79 -3.28 -37.69
CA GLN A 190 -6.20 -3.06 -39.02
C GLN A 190 -4.73 -2.64 -38.89
N LEU A 191 -3.82 -3.52 -39.28
CA LEU A 191 -2.63 -3.16 -40.05
C LEU A 191 -2.36 -4.30 -41.05
N ARG A 192 -2.25 -3.95 -42.33
CA ARG A 192 -2.40 -4.87 -43.47
C ARG A 192 -1.13 -4.89 -44.36
N VAL A 193 -0.71 -6.13 -44.72
CA VAL A 193 -0.17 -6.61 -46.04
C VAL A 193 1.33 -6.41 -46.37
N PRO A 194 2.00 -7.26 -47.21
CA PRO A 194 1.54 -8.44 -48.03
C PRO A 194 2.21 -9.82 -47.70
N ALA A 195 1.50 -10.95 -47.81
CA ALA A 195 1.49 -11.96 -48.92
C ALA A 195 2.90 -12.40 -49.38
N SER A 196 3.34 -13.66 -49.37
CA SER A 196 2.76 -15.01 -49.50
C SER A 196 3.90 -16.00 -49.15
N THR A 197 3.75 -17.14 -48.48
CA THR A 197 3.24 -18.43 -49.00
C THR A 197 3.20 -19.47 -47.85
N SER A 198 2.11 -20.23 -47.76
CA SER A 198 1.97 -21.58 -47.16
C SER A 198 2.59 -21.88 -45.77
N THR A 199 1.75 -21.99 -44.75
CA THR A 199 1.99 -22.89 -43.60
C THR A 199 1.70 -24.34 -44.04
N PRO A 200 2.50 -25.33 -43.61
CA PRO A 200 2.26 -25.92 -42.29
C PRO A 200 3.54 -26.39 -41.56
N GLY A 201 3.70 -25.98 -40.30
CA GLY A 201 4.71 -26.55 -39.40
C GLY A 201 5.62 -25.51 -38.75
N GLY A 202 5.08 -24.77 -37.78
CA GLY A 202 5.80 -23.78 -36.99
C GLY A 202 6.82 -24.40 -36.04
N ARG A 203 7.94 -24.89 -36.57
CA ARG A 203 9.13 -25.24 -35.78
C ARG A 203 10.33 -24.49 -36.35
N ILE A 204 10.71 -23.44 -35.65
CA ILE A 204 11.95 -22.70 -35.89
C ILE A 204 13.09 -23.57 -35.33
N SER A 205 14.16 -23.77 -36.10
CA SER A 205 15.32 -24.54 -35.61
C SER A 205 16.01 -23.78 -34.47
N VAL A 206 16.35 -24.50 -33.39
CA VAL A 206 17.11 -23.95 -32.25
C VAL A 206 18.46 -23.37 -32.72
N THR A 207 19.07 -23.95 -33.76
CA THR A 207 20.32 -23.43 -34.33
C THR A 207 20.14 -22.06 -34.98
N TRP A 208 19.01 -21.81 -35.62
CA TRP A 208 18.70 -20.53 -36.24
C TRP A 208 18.43 -19.45 -35.17
N LEU A 209 17.71 -19.80 -34.11
CA LEU A 209 17.50 -18.92 -32.95
C LEU A 209 18.80 -18.57 -32.24
N ALA A 210 19.67 -19.56 -32.02
CA ALA A 210 20.97 -19.34 -31.39
C ALA A 210 21.85 -18.40 -32.22
N GLN A 211 21.91 -18.59 -33.54
CA GLN A 211 22.67 -17.71 -34.43
C GLN A 211 22.10 -16.29 -34.48
N SER A 212 20.78 -16.14 -34.48
CA SER A 212 20.12 -14.82 -34.47
C SER A 212 20.33 -14.07 -33.15
N LEU A 213 20.38 -14.77 -32.02
CA LEU A 213 20.63 -14.16 -30.70
C LEU A 213 22.10 -13.79 -30.52
N LEU A 214 23.02 -14.64 -30.97
CA LEU A 214 24.46 -14.39 -30.87
C LEU A 214 24.94 -13.30 -31.85
N ALA A 215 24.25 -13.09 -32.98
CA ALA A 215 24.56 -12.03 -33.93
C ALA A 215 24.08 -10.64 -33.48
N SER A 216 23.26 -10.55 -32.44
CA SER A 216 22.73 -9.29 -31.90
C SER A 216 23.55 -8.85 -30.68
N GLU A 217 24.69 -8.22 -30.89
CA GLU A 217 25.51 -7.62 -29.81
C GLU A 217 24.89 -6.35 -29.20
N LYS A 218 23.69 -5.93 -29.62
CA LYS A 218 22.94 -4.86 -28.96
C LYS A 218 21.97 -5.45 -27.94
N LEU A 219 22.29 -5.23 -26.66
CA LEU A 219 21.36 -5.45 -25.56
C LEU A 219 20.05 -4.69 -25.83
N PRO A 220 18.89 -5.25 -25.46
CA PRO A 220 17.62 -4.55 -25.59
C PRO A 220 17.70 -3.17 -24.92
N LEU A 221 17.12 -2.14 -25.56
CA LEU A 221 17.10 -0.74 -25.09
C LEU A 221 16.67 -0.58 -23.62
N VAL A 222 15.91 -1.54 -23.08
CA VAL A 222 15.51 -1.65 -21.68
C VAL A 222 16.70 -1.68 -20.71
N TYR A 223 17.87 -2.17 -21.15
CA TYR A 223 19.09 -2.21 -20.34
C TYR A 223 19.89 -0.89 -20.38
N GLU A 224 19.60 0.00 -21.33
CA GLU A 224 20.24 1.33 -21.42
C GLU A 224 19.50 2.41 -20.62
N GLN A 225 18.28 2.13 -20.18
CA GLN A 225 17.48 3.06 -19.41
C GLN A 225 17.64 2.76 -17.92
N SER A 226 18.42 3.56 -17.20
CA SER A 226 18.36 3.52 -15.74
C SER A 226 16.97 4.00 -15.32
N PRO A 227 16.20 3.21 -14.56
CA PRO A 227 14.89 3.64 -14.09
C PRO A 227 14.98 4.78 -13.06
N TRP A 228 16.19 5.17 -12.68
CA TRP A 228 16.50 6.22 -11.72
C TRP A 228 17.11 7.40 -12.46
N ASN A 229 16.58 8.60 -12.20
CA ASN A 229 17.31 9.81 -12.53
C ASN A 229 18.45 10.06 -11.51
N ALA A 230 19.41 10.92 -11.85
CA ALA A 230 20.61 11.14 -11.01
C ALA A 230 20.27 11.64 -9.58
N GLU A 231 19.14 12.32 -9.40
CA GLU A 231 18.70 12.88 -8.13
C GLU A 231 18.04 11.82 -7.21
N GLU A 232 17.24 10.94 -7.80
CA GLU A 232 16.64 9.78 -7.12
C GLU A 232 17.71 8.78 -6.69
N LEU A 233 18.69 8.51 -7.56
CA LEU A 233 19.82 7.63 -7.25
C LEU A 233 20.66 8.20 -6.09
N GLY A 234 20.90 9.51 -6.08
CA GLY A 234 21.62 10.18 -5.00
C GLY A 234 20.89 10.09 -3.65
N SER A 235 19.56 10.20 -3.67
CA SER A 235 18.74 10.09 -2.45
C SER A 235 18.72 8.67 -1.89
N PHE A 236 18.66 7.66 -2.77
CA PHE A 236 18.75 6.26 -2.39
C PHE A 236 20.13 5.90 -1.84
N LEU A 237 21.21 6.35 -2.49
CA LEU A 237 22.57 6.14 -1.99
C LEU A 237 22.77 6.74 -0.60
N ARG A 238 22.22 7.94 -0.34
CA ARG A 238 22.27 8.54 1.01
C ARG A 238 21.54 7.70 2.04
N LEU A 239 20.37 7.15 1.69
CA LEU A 239 19.61 6.26 2.58
C LEU A 239 20.42 4.99 2.90
N CYS A 240 21.06 4.40 1.90
CA CYS A 240 21.95 3.25 2.08
C CYS A 240 23.15 3.59 2.98
N LEU A 241 23.77 4.75 2.80
CA LEU A 241 24.91 5.19 3.62
C LEU A 241 24.54 5.55 5.07
N MET A 242 23.25 5.82 5.35
CA MET A 242 22.75 6.04 6.71
C MET A 242 22.47 4.74 7.48
N ASP A 243 22.39 3.59 6.80
CA ASP A 243 22.24 2.29 7.45
C ASP A 243 23.61 1.69 7.77
N GLN A 244 23.89 1.48 9.06
CA GLN A 244 25.16 0.91 9.52
C GLN A 244 25.39 -0.53 9.07
N ASN A 245 24.34 -1.25 8.66
CA ASN A 245 24.44 -2.62 8.17
C ASN A 245 24.62 -2.69 6.64
N PHE A 246 24.50 -1.56 5.94
CA PHE A 246 24.59 -1.52 4.49
C PHE A 246 25.93 -2.05 3.95
N PRO A 247 27.11 -1.74 4.52
CA PRO A 247 28.38 -2.31 4.06
C PRO A 247 28.40 -3.85 4.11
N ALA A 248 27.92 -4.45 5.19
CA ALA A 248 27.85 -5.91 5.33
C ALA A 248 26.86 -6.55 4.34
N PHE A 249 25.73 -5.87 4.07
CA PHE A 249 24.79 -6.29 3.04
C PHE A 249 25.43 -6.27 1.64
N VAL A 250 26.18 -5.23 1.30
CA VAL A 250 26.88 -5.13 0.01
C VAL A 250 27.89 -6.25 -0.17
N GLU A 251 28.66 -6.59 0.87
CA GLU A 251 29.60 -7.71 0.84
C GLU A 251 28.92 -9.06 0.58
N GLU A 252 27.78 -9.32 1.22
CA GLU A 252 27.02 -10.56 1.00
C GLU A 252 26.39 -10.62 -0.41
N VAL A 253 25.93 -9.48 -0.95
CA VAL A 253 25.47 -9.40 -2.35
C VAL A 253 26.62 -9.66 -3.32
N GLU A 254 27.79 -9.08 -3.09
CA GLU A 254 28.96 -9.29 -3.95
C GLU A 254 29.42 -10.76 -3.92
N LYS A 255 29.36 -11.39 -2.76
CA LYS A 255 29.67 -12.82 -2.59
C LYS A 255 28.70 -13.72 -3.35
N GLU A 256 27.40 -13.46 -3.27
CA GLU A 256 26.41 -14.24 -4.03
C GLU A 256 26.56 -14.00 -5.54
N LEU A 257 26.88 -12.77 -5.97
CA LEU A 257 27.19 -12.47 -7.37
C LEU A 257 28.43 -13.21 -7.87
N LYS A 258 29.52 -13.25 -7.09
CA LYS A 258 30.73 -14.01 -7.42
C LYS A 258 30.43 -15.50 -7.59
N LYS A 259 29.54 -16.05 -6.76
CA LYS A 259 29.07 -17.44 -6.86
C LYS A 259 28.28 -17.70 -8.14
N LEU A 260 27.40 -16.77 -8.54
CA LEU A 260 26.66 -16.88 -9.80
C LEU A 260 27.57 -16.75 -11.04
N LEU A 261 28.64 -15.97 -10.94
CA LEU A 261 29.61 -15.76 -12.01
C LEU A 261 30.72 -16.82 -12.06
N GLY A 262 30.72 -17.81 -11.14
CA GLY A 262 31.73 -18.85 -11.07
C GLY A 262 33.14 -18.35 -10.70
N LEU A 263 33.24 -17.16 -10.09
CA LEU A 263 34.49 -16.50 -9.70
C LEU A 263 34.92 -16.86 -8.26
N SER A 264 34.34 -17.91 -7.67
CA SER A 264 34.73 -18.40 -6.34
C SER A 264 36.08 -19.12 -6.41
N GLY A 265 37.15 -18.40 -6.08
CA GLY A 265 38.45 -18.96 -5.65
C GLY A 265 38.48 -19.17 -4.15
#